data_AF-A0A7S3HKL0-F1
#
_entry.id   AF-A0A7S3HKL0-F1
#
_cell.length_a   1.000
_cell.length_b   1.000
_cell.length_c   1.000
_cell.angle_alpha   90.00
_cell.angle_beta   90.00
_cell.angle_gamma   90.00
#
_symmetry.space_group_name_H-M   'P 1'
#
loop_
_entity.id
_entity.type
_entity.pdbx_description
1 polymer ?
#
loop_
_entity_poly.entity_id
_entity_poly.type
_entity_poly.pdbx_seq_one_letter_code
_entity_poly.pdbx_strand_id
1 'polypeptide(L)'
;LYSVTVKLSSMENNSVVVLSVTVIVVIASFILYKQMSSGDSTSSGSKDDKKSDKSGSKSDVKKDTQDKYPAGKVTIYFGSQTGTAEGFARTLMEEGKSAGFNAKMIDLEDFSPDVLKETERAIFLMATYGEGEPTDNAISFTKWMKNLEKELGPDTLNKLKYSVFGLGNKQYEHYNLMGKLTNSSLEELGATRMFQYGEGDDDATLEEDFDAWRAQLWPALTAAFHPDAAVVEEVANRARLGSMDTHSKIKLDFRAVKTDLKSITGTAAAAAVDPHTVHASTRHFFTAPRAKIVVNRELRSTAEKSAAEAGSTRHIEIDLKGVNLHYHTADNLAILPENSTDNVAALAKAQGYDLDYTFVVQKAPNNEDEDFQISFPSPCTVREAL
;
A
#
# COMPACT_ATOMS: atom_id res chain seq x y z
N LEU A 1 -21.18 10.36 -27.72
CA LEU A 1 -19.98 9.51 -27.91
C LEU A 1 -19.39 9.31 -26.53
N TYR A 2 -19.43 8.09 -25.99
CA TYR A 2 -18.89 7.80 -24.66
C TYR A 2 -17.52 7.12 -24.85
N SER A 3 -16.45 7.76 -24.38
CA SER A 3 -15.12 7.16 -24.26
C SER A 3 -15.01 6.51 -22.89
N VAL A 4 -14.41 5.33 -22.81
CA VAL A 4 -14.10 4.68 -21.53
C VAL A 4 -12.61 4.41 -21.48
N THR A 5 -12.03 4.56 -20.29
CA THR A 5 -10.62 4.36 -20.05
C THR A 5 -10.41 2.90 -19.64
N VAL A 6 -9.57 2.17 -20.38
CA VAL A 6 -9.53 0.70 -20.40
C VAL A 6 -8.10 0.23 -20.21
N LYS A 7 -7.86 -0.76 -19.35
CA LYS A 7 -6.54 -1.38 -19.17
C LYS A 7 -6.65 -2.90 -19.24
N LEU A 8 -5.78 -3.53 -20.01
CA LEU A 8 -5.63 -4.98 -20.08
C LEU A 8 -4.37 -5.38 -19.30
N SER A 9 -4.51 -6.35 -18.40
CA SER A 9 -3.39 -6.98 -17.71
C SER A 9 -2.82 -8.09 -18.59
N SER A 10 -1.84 -7.76 -19.43
CA SER A 10 -1.09 -8.77 -20.20
C SER A 10 0.18 -9.15 -19.43
N MET A 11 0.32 -10.44 -19.12
CA MET A 11 1.61 -11.02 -18.72
C MET A 11 2.55 -11.16 -19.94
N GLU A 12 3.83 -10.88 -19.69
CA GLU A 12 5.03 -11.25 -20.46
C GLU A 12 5.43 -10.46 -21.73
N ASN A 13 6.49 -9.65 -21.59
CA ASN A 13 7.74 -9.68 -22.38
C ASN A 13 8.65 -8.44 -22.16
N ASN A 14 8.21 -7.44 -21.38
CA ASN A 14 9.01 -6.25 -21.06
C ASN A 14 10.13 -6.51 -20.02
N SER A 15 10.06 -7.61 -19.27
CA SER A 15 11.01 -7.90 -18.19
C SER A 15 12.45 -8.12 -18.67
N VAL A 16 12.66 -8.71 -19.86
CA VAL A 16 14.00 -9.03 -20.37
C VAL A 16 14.74 -7.78 -20.87
N VAL A 17 14.03 -6.84 -21.49
CA VAL A 17 14.60 -5.58 -21.98
C VAL A 17 14.88 -4.61 -20.83
N VAL A 18 14.00 -4.56 -19.82
CA VAL A 18 14.23 -3.73 -18.63
C VAL A 18 15.40 -4.29 -17.80
N LEU A 19 15.45 -5.60 -17.54
CA LEU A 19 16.56 -6.22 -16.79
C LEU A 19 17.92 -5.98 -17.44
N SER A 20 18.00 -6.06 -18.78
CA SER A 20 19.27 -5.86 -19.49
C SER A 20 19.76 -4.39 -19.44
N VAL A 21 18.85 -3.41 -19.53
CA VAL A 21 19.21 -1.99 -19.39
C VAL A 21 19.61 -1.65 -17.94
N THR A 22 18.89 -2.17 -16.94
CA THR A 22 19.19 -1.91 -15.52
C THR A 22 20.54 -2.50 -15.11
N VAL A 23 20.87 -3.72 -15.57
CA VAL A 23 22.18 -4.35 -15.30
C VAL A 23 23.32 -3.54 -15.94
N ILE A 24 23.14 -3.01 -17.16
CA ILE A 24 24.14 -2.16 -17.81
C ILE A 24 24.36 -0.84 -17.04
N VAL A 25 23.29 -0.21 -16.55
CA VAL A 25 23.38 1.04 -15.76
C VAL A 25 24.05 0.78 -14.40
N VAL A 26 23.77 -0.34 -13.74
CA VAL A 26 24.41 -0.72 -12.46
C VAL A 26 25.90 -1.01 -12.66
N ILE A 27 26.27 -1.73 -13.73
CA ILE A 27 27.68 -2.00 -14.05
C ILE A 27 28.43 -0.71 -14.40
N ALA A 28 27.83 0.18 -15.21
CA ALA A 28 28.42 1.48 -15.55
C ALA A 28 28.60 2.37 -14.31
N SER A 29 27.60 2.40 -13.41
CA SER A 29 27.64 3.14 -12.15
C SER A 29 28.70 2.60 -11.20
N PHE A 30 28.88 1.27 -11.14
CA PHE A 30 29.90 0.62 -10.33
C PHE A 30 31.32 0.87 -10.84
N ILE A 31 31.51 0.89 -12.17
CA ILE A 31 32.78 1.24 -12.81
C ILE A 31 33.14 2.71 -12.52
N LEU A 32 32.17 3.62 -12.65
CA LEU A 32 32.35 5.04 -12.32
C LEU A 32 32.66 5.26 -10.84
N TYR A 33 31.95 4.55 -9.95
CA TYR A 33 32.22 4.59 -8.51
C TYR A 33 33.63 4.12 -8.17
N LYS A 34 34.12 3.05 -8.82
CA LYS A 34 35.46 2.52 -8.58
C LYS A 34 36.57 3.41 -9.14
N GLN A 35 36.31 4.10 -10.25
CA GLN A 35 37.21 5.12 -10.80
C GLN A 35 37.28 6.38 -9.92
N MET A 36 36.17 6.77 -9.29
CA MET A 36 36.15 7.88 -8.31
C MET A 36 36.74 7.48 -6.94
N SER A 37 36.69 6.20 -6.58
CA SER A 37 37.17 5.68 -5.30
C SER A 37 38.68 5.33 -5.28
N SER A 38 39.39 5.38 -6.42
CA SER A 38 40.80 4.95 -6.50
C SER A 38 41.80 6.10 -6.69
N GLY A 39 41.40 7.34 -6.41
CA GLY A 39 42.30 8.49 -6.44
C GLY A 39 42.61 8.99 -5.05
N ASP A 40 43.71 8.53 -4.44
CA ASP A 40 44.35 9.35 -3.41
C ASP A 40 45.88 9.32 -3.52
N SER A 41 46.43 10.53 -3.33
CA SER A 41 47.78 10.91 -2.88
C SER A 41 48.51 11.90 -3.79
N THR A 42 48.59 13.17 -3.34
CA THR A 42 49.89 13.75 -2.93
C THR A 42 49.75 15.08 -2.17
N SER A 43 50.51 15.10 -1.07
CA SER A 43 50.85 16.09 -0.04
C SER A 43 50.89 17.61 -0.31
N SER A 44 50.58 18.35 0.77
CA SER A 44 51.40 19.37 1.48
C SER A 44 50.80 20.78 1.58
N GLY A 45 50.78 21.35 2.80
CA GLY A 45 50.62 22.80 3.01
C GLY A 45 49.82 23.27 4.23
N SER A 46 50.53 23.47 5.34
CA SER A 46 50.28 24.25 6.58
C SER A 46 49.10 25.27 6.72
N LYS A 47 48.52 25.24 7.93
CA LYS A 47 48.09 26.34 8.86
C LYS A 47 46.64 26.89 8.93
N ASP A 48 46.21 26.94 10.20
CA ASP A 48 45.34 27.88 10.93
C ASP A 48 43.80 27.68 11.03
N ASP A 49 43.40 27.31 12.26
CA ASP A 49 42.17 27.54 13.04
C ASP A 49 40.91 28.14 12.38
N LYS A 50 39.81 27.35 12.40
CA LYS A 50 38.59 27.69 13.19
C LYS A 50 37.55 26.56 13.22
N LYS A 51 37.06 26.36 14.44
CA LYS A 51 36.07 25.40 14.93
C LYS A 51 34.66 25.63 14.37
N SER A 52 34.01 24.58 13.85
CA SER A 52 32.55 24.39 13.96
C SER A 52 32.22 22.90 13.81
N ASP A 53 31.89 22.27 14.94
CA ASP A 53 31.43 20.88 15.05
C ASP A 53 30.10 20.65 14.31
N LYS A 54 30.04 19.57 13.52
CA LYS A 54 28.82 18.79 13.27
C LYS A 54 29.19 17.36 12.91
N SER A 55 29.53 16.58 13.94
CA SER A 55 29.56 15.12 13.90
C SER A 55 28.26 14.61 14.54
N GLY A 56 27.23 14.34 13.73
CA GLY A 56 26.06 13.57 14.16
C GLY A 56 26.37 12.08 14.02
N SER A 57 26.44 11.37 15.13
CA SER A 57 26.81 9.94 15.19
C SER A 57 25.58 9.05 14.96
N LYS A 58 25.76 7.90 14.30
CA LYS A 58 24.75 6.82 14.18
C LYS A 58 24.18 6.33 15.53
N SER A 59 24.85 6.64 16.64
CA SER A 59 24.36 6.38 18.01
C SER A 59 23.16 7.23 18.39
N ASP A 60 23.08 8.46 17.88
CA ASP A 60 22.09 9.45 18.31
C ASP A 60 20.73 9.16 17.66
N VAL A 61 20.71 8.70 16.41
CA VAL A 61 19.49 8.29 15.68
C VAL A 61 18.83 7.05 16.30
N LYS A 62 19.62 6.04 16.70
CA LYS A 62 19.06 4.83 17.34
C LYS A 62 18.43 5.14 18.70
N LYS A 63 19.04 6.05 19.47
CA LYS A 63 18.54 6.45 20.79
C LYS A 63 17.22 7.24 20.67
N ASP A 64 17.16 8.19 19.73
CA ASP A 64 15.97 9.02 19.48
C ASP A 64 14.76 8.19 19.01
N THR A 65 14.98 7.19 18.14
CA THR A 65 13.89 6.28 17.71
C THR A 65 13.40 5.35 18.82
N GLN A 66 14.26 4.99 19.78
CA GLN A 66 13.90 4.09 20.88
C GLN A 66 13.20 4.84 22.02
N ASP A 67 13.55 6.10 22.24
CA ASP A 67 12.84 6.99 23.17
C ASP A 67 11.43 7.33 22.67
N LYS A 68 11.25 7.46 21.35
CA LYS A 68 9.93 7.72 20.73
C LYS A 68 9.05 6.48 20.64
N TYR A 69 9.63 5.32 20.37
CA TYR A 69 8.90 4.06 20.17
C TYR A 69 9.43 2.96 21.10
N PRO A 70 9.13 3.06 22.41
CA PRO A 70 9.71 2.19 23.43
C PRO A 70 9.28 0.72 23.31
N ALA A 71 8.17 0.42 22.62
CA ALA A 71 7.77 -0.96 22.34
C ALA A 71 8.54 -1.59 21.16
N GLY A 72 9.34 -0.80 20.44
CA GLY A 72 10.18 -1.23 19.34
C GLY A 72 9.47 -1.37 17.98
N LYS A 73 10.14 -1.98 17.01
CA LYS A 73 9.68 -2.06 15.60
C LYS A 73 8.63 -3.16 15.40
N VAL A 74 7.60 -2.86 14.60
CA VAL A 74 6.65 -3.84 14.03
C VAL A 74 6.42 -3.54 12.55
N THR A 75 6.48 -4.55 11.70
CA THR A 75 6.23 -4.40 10.26
C THR A 75 4.86 -4.97 9.90
N ILE A 76 4.07 -4.28 9.09
CA ILE A 76 2.73 -4.71 8.68
C ILE A 76 2.77 -4.95 7.17
N TYR A 77 2.68 -6.21 6.76
CA TYR A 77 2.61 -6.60 5.36
C TYR A 77 1.17 -6.76 4.91
N PHE A 78 0.86 -6.41 3.66
CA PHE A 78 -0.48 -6.62 3.10
C PHE A 78 -0.45 -7.23 1.69
N GLY A 79 -1.33 -8.21 1.47
CA GLY A 79 -1.70 -8.72 0.16
C GLY A 79 -3.11 -8.26 -0.20
N SER A 80 -3.26 -7.40 -1.21
CA SER A 80 -4.54 -6.80 -1.59
C SER A 80 -4.73 -6.71 -3.10
N GLN A 81 -5.96 -6.95 -3.58
CA GLN A 81 -6.35 -6.66 -4.97
C GLN A 81 -7.12 -5.34 -5.10
N THR A 82 -8.09 -5.11 -4.21
CA THR A 82 -9.04 -3.99 -4.27
C THR A 82 -8.80 -2.92 -3.20
N GLY A 83 -7.74 -3.06 -2.39
CA GLY A 83 -7.33 -2.07 -1.39
C GLY A 83 -7.83 -2.31 0.03
N THR A 84 -8.71 -3.29 0.30
CA THR A 84 -9.26 -3.53 1.64
C THR A 84 -8.16 -3.88 2.66
N ALA A 85 -7.31 -4.85 2.35
CA ALA A 85 -6.19 -5.24 3.22
C ALA A 85 -5.16 -4.09 3.39
N GLU A 86 -4.97 -3.24 2.38
CA GLU A 86 -4.12 -2.04 2.49
C GLU A 86 -4.73 -1.03 3.47
N GLY A 87 -6.04 -0.79 3.39
CA GLY A 87 -6.76 0.08 4.32
C GLY A 87 -6.63 -0.40 5.77
N PHE A 88 -6.83 -1.69 6.00
CA PHE A 88 -6.62 -2.30 7.32
C PHE A 88 -5.16 -2.20 7.79
N ALA A 89 -4.18 -2.34 6.89
CA ALA A 89 -2.76 -2.20 7.22
C ALA A 89 -2.44 -0.78 7.70
N ARG A 90 -3.01 0.23 7.02
CA ARG A 90 -2.87 1.64 7.37
C ARG A 90 -3.43 1.92 8.77
N THR A 91 -4.63 1.41 9.06
CA THR A 91 -5.23 1.50 10.40
C THR A 91 -4.33 0.90 11.48
N LEU A 92 -3.81 -0.32 11.28
CA LEU A 92 -2.90 -0.95 12.23
C LEU A 92 -1.59 -0.17 12.40
N MET A 93 -1.07 0.44 11.35
CA MET A 93 0.16 1.23 11.42
C MET A 93 -0.02 2.47 12.32
N GLU A 94 -1.12 3.19 12.16
CA GLU A 94 -1.44 4.38 12.94
C GLU A 94 -1.69 4.04 14.42
N GLU A 95 -2.41 2.96 14.67
CA GLU A 95 -2.66 2.44 16.02
C GLU A 95 -1.37 1.95 16.69
N GLY A 96 -0.53 1.19 15.96
CA GLY A 96 0.76 0.72 16.46
C GLY A 96 1.67 1.88 16.86
N LYS A 97 1.73 2.95 16.04
CA LYS A 97 2.44 4.19 16.38
C LYS A 97 1.89 4.82 17.66
N SER A 98 0.57 4.85 17.81
CA SER A 98 -0.11 5.39 19.00
C SER A 98 0.08 4.53 20.25
N ALA A 99 0.35 3.23 20.08
CA ALA A 99 0.66 2.26 21.12
C ALA A 99 2.16 2.16 21.44
N GLY A 100 3.00 3.05 20.91
CA GLY A 100 4.43 3.12 21.21
C GLY A 100 5.32 2.22 20.36
N PHE A 101 4.81 1.65 19.26
CA PHE A 101 5.60 0.88 18.29
C PHE A 101 6.08 1.75 17.12
N ASN A 102 7.28 1.47 16.63
CA ASN A 102 7.76 1.98 15.35
C ASN A 102 7.12 1.12 14.24
N ALA A 103 5.83 1.33 14.00
CA ALA A 103 5.04 0.60 13.03
C ALA A 103 5.24 1.13 11.61
N LYS A 104 5.46 0.23 10.66
CA LYS A 104 5.58 0.53 9.22
C LYS A 104 4.72 -0.44 8.42
N MET A 105 4.08 0.03 7.35
CA MET A 105 3.41 -0.84 6.38
C MET A 105 4.32 -1.11 5.18
N ILE A 106 4.24 -2.30 4.60
CA ILE A 106 4.99 -2.72 3.41
C ILE A 106 4.04 -3.49 2.49
N ASP A 107 3.99 -3.08 1.22
CA ASP A 107 3.33 -3.84 0.17
C ASP A 107 4.11 -5.14 -0.06
N LEU A 108 3.41 -6.29 -0.16
CA LEU A 108 4.08 -7.55 -0.45
C LEU A 108 4.74 -7.59 -1.84
N GLU A 109 4.42 -6.67 -2.75
CA GLU A 109 5.16 -6.50 -4.01
C GLU A 109 6.61 -6.09 -3.75
N ASP A 110 6.85 -5.30 -2.69
CA ASP A 110 8.16 -4.80 -2.26
C ASP A 110 8.83 -5.69 -1.19
N PHE A 111 8.31 -6.91 -0.99
CA PHE A 111 8.85 -7.88 -0.03
C PHE A 111 10.28 -8.31 -0.38
N SER A 112 11.14 -8.38 0.64
CA SER A 112 12.49 -8.93 0.55
C SER A 112 12.69 -10.09 1.54
N PRO A 113 13.10 -11.28 1.06
CA PRO A 113 13.45 -12.42 1.92
C PRO A 113 14.48 -12.08 3.00
N ASP A 114 15.54 -11.36 2.64
CA ASP A 114 16.63 -11.05 3.56
C ASP A 114 16.20 -10.08 4.65
N VAL A 115 15.32 -9.13 4.32
CA VAL A 115 14.73 -8.24 5.31
C VAL A 115 13.81 -9.00 6.26
N LEU A 116 13.01 -9.95 5.77
CA LEU A 116 12.09 -10.71 6.62
C LEU A 116 12.82 -11.68 7.55
N LYS A 117 13.89 -12.34 7.10
CA LYS A 117 14.74 -13.19 7.95
C LYS A 117 15.31 -12.44 9.16
N GLU A 118 15.56 -11.15 9.01
CA GLU A 118 16.04 -10.28 10.10
C GLU A 118 14.92 -9.51 10.82
N THR A 119 13.67 -9.67 10.40
CA THR A 119 12.52 -9.00 11.03
C THR A 119 12.11 -9.70 12.31
N GLU A 120 12.09 -8.96 13.42
CA GLU A 120 11.70 -9.51 14.73
C GLU A 120 10.18 -9.63 14.91
N ARG A 121 9.40 -8.72 14.34
CA ARG A 121 7.95 -8.62 14.56
C ARG A 121 7.23 -8.22 13.28
N ALA A 122 6.26 -9.03 12.85
CA ALA A 122 5.43 -8.69 11.70
C ALA A 122 3.95 -9.07 11.85
N ILE A 123 3.07 -8.30 11.23
CA ILE A 123 1.64 -8.60 11.07
C ILE A 123 1.37 -8.76 9.58
N PHE A 124 0.62 -9.78 9.18
CA PHE A 124 0.26 -10.02 7.78
C PHE A 124 -1.26 -9.91 7.58
N LEU A 125 -1.68 -9.05 6.66
CA LEU A 125 -3.07 -8.93 6.22
C LEU A 125 -3.19 -9.55 4.83
N MET A 126 -3.81 -10.73 4.75
CA MET A 126 -3.76 -11.58 3.56
C MET A 126 -5.16 -11.75 2.97
N ALA A 127 -5.46 -11.04 1.88
CA ALA A 127 -6.65 -11.33 1.11
C ALA A 127 -6.48 -12.60 0.28
N THR A 128 -7.57 -13.36 0.14
CA THR A 128 -7.66 -14.52 -0.75
C THR A 128 -8.40 -14.12 -2.02
N TYR A 129 -7.90 -14.50 -3.19
CA TYR A 129 -8.51 -14.15 -4.47
C TYR A 129 -8.77 -15.38 -5.34
N GLY A 130 -9.64 -15.25 -6.35
CA GLY A 130 -9.96 -16.31 -7.30
C GLY A 130 -10.35 -17.62 -6.61
N GLU A 131 -9.70 -18.72 -7.01
CA GLU A 131 -9.90 -20.06 -6.46
C GLU A 131 -8.93 -20.36 -5.29
N GLY A 132 -8.79 -19.41 -4.35
CA GLY A 132 -7.89 -19.58 -3.20
C GLY A 132 -6.44 -19.12 -3.46
N GLU A 133 -6.24 -18.33 -4.50
CA GLU A 133 -4.95 -17.82 -4.93
C GLU A 133 -4.51 -16.57 -4.14
N PRO A 134 -3.21 -16.27 -4.08
CA PRO A 134 -2.72 -14.99 -3.56
C PRO A 134 -3.20 -13.82 -4.43
N THR A 135 -3.26 -12.64 -3.81
CA THR A 135 -3.37 -11.37 -4.54
C THR A 135 -2.13 -11.14 -5.40
N ASP A 136 -2.25 -10.32 -6.45
CA ASP A 136 -1.16 -10.10 -7.43
C ASP A 136 0.13 -9.62 -6.75
N ASN A 137 -0.02 -8.68 -5.81
CA ASN A 137 1.09 -8.14 -5.04
C ASN A 137 1.73 -9.16 -4.08
N ALA A 138 1.04 -10.26 -3.75
CA ALA A 138 1.52 -11.29 -2.82
C ALA A 138 2.08 -12.56 -3.51
N ILE A 139 2.10 -12.62 -4.84
CA ILE A 139 2.53 -13.81 -5.59
C ILE A 139 3.99 -14.18 -5.26
N SER A 140 4.91 -13.21 -5.31
CA SER A 140 6.34 -13.43 -5.06
C SER A 140 6.60 -13.93 -3.64
N PHE A 141 5.99 -13.27 -2.65
CA PHE A 141 6.02 -13.69 -1.25
C PHE A 141 5.49 -15.12 -1.08
N THR A 142 4.35 -15.43 -1.68
CA THR A 142 3.72 -16.76 -1.56
C THR A 142 4.57 -17.87 -2.16
N LYS A 143 5.19 -17.63 -3.33
CA LYS A 143 6.12 -18.59 -3.95
C LYS A 143 7.35 -18.85 -3.08
N TRP A 144 7.93 -17.78 -2.53
CA TRP A 144 9.05 -17.87 -1.61
C TRP A 144 8.68 -18.65 -0.35
N MET A 145 7.57 -18.29 0.29
CA MET A 145 7.09 -18.92 1.54
C MET A 145 6.73 -20.39 1.36
N LYS A 146 6.13 -20.78 0.22
CA LYS A 146 5.89 -22.18 -0.16
C LYS A 146 7.19 -22.97 -0.37
N ASN A 147 8.35 -22.32 -0.26
CA ASN A 147 9.67 -22.91 -0.39
C ASN A 147 9.83 -23.71 -1.69
N LEU A 148 9.28 -23.20 -2.80
CA LEU A 148 9.28 -23.89 -4.09
C LEU A 148 10.70 -24.12 -4.62
N GLU A 149 11.63 -23.25 -4.24
CA GLU A 149 13.05 -23.31 -4.59
C GLU A 149 13.88 -24.13 -3.59
N LYS A 150 13.26 -24.64 -2.51
CA LYS A 150 13.87 -25.47 -1.46
C LYS A 150 15.08 -24.82 -0.75
N GLU A 151 15.07 -23.50 -0.65
CA GLU A 151 16.12 -22.72 0.01
C GLU A 151 15.85 -22.44 1.50
N LEU A 152 14.62 -22.70 1.96
CA LEU A 152 14.19 -22.42 3.33
C LEU A 152 14.21 -23.70 4.17
N GLY A 153 14.76 -23.59 5.39
CA GLY A 153 14.70 -24.59 6.44
C GLY A 153 13.76 -24.21 7.59
N PRO A 154 13.57 -25.10 8.57
CA PRO A 154 12.66 -24.89 9.69
C PRO A 154 13.08 -23.78 10.67
N ASP A 155 14.32 -23.29 10.59
CA ASP A 155 14.83 -22.20 11.44
C ASP A 155 14.99 -20.87 10.69
N THR A 156 14.51 -20.80 9.44
CA THR A 156 14.73 -19.63 8.56
C THR A 156 14.18 -18.35 9.15
N LEU A 157 13.06 -18.43 9.86
CA LEU A 157 12.35 -17.31 10.47
C LEU A 157 12.32 -17.39 12.00
N ASN A 158 13.33 -18.02 12.64
CA ASN A 158 13.39 -18.19 14.09
C ASN A 158 13.39 -16.88 14.91
N LYS A 159 13.78 -15.76 14.30
CA LYS A 159 13.73 -14.41 14.89
C LYS A 159 12.32 -13.79 14.83
N LEU A 160 11.50 -14.25 13.89
CA LEU A 160 10.24 -13.61 13.56
C LEU A 160 9.15 -14.01 14.57
N LYS A 161 8.57 -12.99 15.20
CA LYS A 161 7.30 -13.08 15.91
C LYS A 161 6.19 -12.54 15.03
N TYR A 162 5.14 -13.30 14.79
CA TYR A 162 4.14 -12.94 13.78
C TYR A 162 2.68 -13.06 14.23
N SER A 163 1.81 -12.33 13.54
CA SER A 163 0.37 -12.56 13.57
C SER A 163 -0.20 -12.39 12.17
N VAL A 164 -1.33 -13.03 11.89
CA VAL A 164 -1.98 -13.00 10.57
C VAL A 164 -3.46 -12.71 10.77
N PHE A 165 -4.00 -11.86 9.90
CA PHE A 165 -5.44 -11.73 9.70
C PHE A 165 -5.74 -12.01 8.23
N GLY A 166 -6.54 -13.04 7.98
CA GLY A 166 -7.01 -13.40 6.66
C GLY A 166 -8.25 -12.60 6.28
N LEU A 167 -8.32 -12.13 5.04
CA LEU A 167 -9.53 -11.55 4.46
C LEU A 167 -10.06 -12.56 3.42
N GLY A 168 -11.27 -13.06 3.64
CA GLY A 168 -11.91 -14.04 2.77
C GLY A 168 -13.41 -13.84 2.71
N ASN A 169 -14.10 -14.73 2.00
CA ASN A 169 -15.54 -14.70 1.84
C ASN A 169 -16.06 -16.14 1.85
N LYS A 170 -16.99 -16.48 2.75
CA LYS A 170 -17.50 -17.85 2.92
C LYS A 170 -18.33 -18.38 1.75
N GLN A 171 -18.74 -17.52 0.82
CA GLN A 171 -19.39 -17.95 -0.43
C GLN A 171 -18.42 -18.68 -1.36
N TYR A 172 -17.11 -18.52 -1.18
CA TYR A 172 -16.08 -19.19 -1.96
C TYR A 172 -15.65 -20.50 -1.29
N GLU A 173 -15.38 -21.52 -2.10
CA GLU A 173 -14.93 -22.83 -1.62
C GLU A 173 -13.66 -22.73 -0.78
N HIS A 174 -12.73 -21.87 -1.19
CA HIS A 174 -11.43 -21.68 -0.56
C HIS A 174 -11.42 -20.51 0.44
N TYR A 175 -12.36 -20.51 1.40
CA TYR A 175 -12.45 -19.50 2.45
C TYR A 175 -11.13 -19.30 3.22
N ASN A 176 -10.60 -18.07 3.16
CA ASN A 176 -9.40 -17.60 3.86
C ASN A 176 -8.13 -18.43 3.58
N LEU A 177 -8.04 -19.11 2.43
CA LEU A 177 -6.93 -20.02 2.14
C LEU A 177 -5.56 -19.35 2.26
N MET A 178 -5.41 -18.10 1.81
CA MET A 178 -4.14 -17.40 1.87
C MET A 178 -3.75 -16.95 3.28
N GLY A 179 -4.73 -16.56 4.11
CA GLY A 179 -4.51 -16.29 5.54
C GLY A 179 -4.05 -17.56 6.28
N LYS A 180 -4.76 -18.67 6.05
CA LYS A 180 -4.44 -19.99 6.64
C LYS A 180 -3.05 -20.46 6.24
N LEU A 181 -2.75 -20.43 4.93
CA LEU A 181 -1.47 -20.82 4.39
C LEU A 181 -0.33 -19.98 4.97
N THR A 182 -0.50 -18.67 5.05
CA THR A 182 0.52 -17.77 5.61
C THR A 182 0.76 -18.08 7.08
N ASN A 183 -0.30 -18.26 7.86
CA ASN A 183 -0.19 -18.60 9.28
C ASN A 183 0.51 -19.95 9.51
N SER A 184 0.20 -20.99 8.73
CA SER A 184 0.87 -22.29 8.89
C SER A 184 2.31 -22.27 8.39
N SER A 185 2.58 -21.69 7.22
CA SER A 185 3.91 -21.73 6.62
C SER A 185 4.93 -20.88 7.38
N LEU A 186 4.54 -19.76 8.00
CA LEU A 186 5.44 -19.01 8.87
C LEU A 186 5.85 -19.82 10.11
N GLU A 187 4.92 -20.57 10.70
CA GLU A 187 5.21 -21.47 11.83
C GLU A 187 6.13 -22.62 11.42
N GLU A 188 5.92 -23.23 10.25
CA GLU A 188 6.78 -24.27 9.68
C GLU A 188 8.21 -23.78 9.40
N LEU A 189 8.38 -22.49 9.10
CA LEU A 189 9.67 -21.83 8.89
C LEU A 189 10.34 -21.36 10.20
N GLY A 190 9.76 -21.66 11.36
CA GLY A 190 10.32 -21.41 12.68
C GLY A 190 9.88 -20.10 13.33
N ALA A 191 8.97 -19.34 12.70
CA ALA A 191 8.44 -18.13 13.30
C ALA A 191 7.51 -18.43 14.48
N THR A 192 7.52 -17.57 15.49
CA THR A 192 6.69 -17.71 16.70
C THR A 192 5.44 -16.84 16.61
N ARG A 193 4.25 -17.42 16.79
CA ARG A 193 3.00 -16.64 16.80
C ARG A 193 2.95 -15.72 18.03
N MET A 194 2.85 -14.40 17.84
CA MET A 194 2.73 -13.40 18.94
C MET A 194 1.28 -13.03 19.28
N PHE A 195 0.36 -13.23 18.34
CA PHE A 195 -1.07 -13.03 18.56
C PHE A 195 -1.87 -13.97 17.66
N GLN A 196 -3.06 -14.37 18.11
CA GLN A 196 -3.89 -15.39 17.44
C GLN A 196 -4.21 -15.03 15.99
N TYR A 197 -4.30 -16.05 15.15
CA TYR A 197 -4.77 -15.90 13.77
C TYR A 197 -6.24 -15.44 13.76
N GLY A 198 -6.55 -14.45 12.92
CA GLY A 198 -7.92 -13.98 12.69
C GLY A 198 -8.39 -14.23 11.26
N GLU A 199 -9.69 -14.37 11.10
CA GLU A 199 -10.35 -14.55 9.80
C GLU A 199 -11.51 -13.57 9.69
N GLY A 200 -11.54 -12.79 8.62
CA GLY A 200 -12.67 -11.95 8.26
C GLY A 200 -13.50 -12.53 7.12
N ASP A 201 -14.80 -12.29 7.16
CA ASP A 201 -15.79 -12.77 6.19
C ASP A 201 -16.54 -11.64 5.49
N ASP A 202 -16.21 -11.42 4.22
CA ASP A 202 -16.83 -10.41 3.34
C ASP A 202 -18.26 -10.78 2.89
N ASP A 203 -18.73 -12.01 3.16
CA ASP A 203 -20.15 -12.36 3.00
C ASP A 203 -21.03 -11.72 4.09
N ALA A 204 -20.45 -11.46 5.26
CA ALA A 204 -21.12 -10.89 6.41
C ALA A 204 -20.64 -9.45 6.67
N THR A 205 -19.67 -9.29 7.57
CA THR A 205 -19.19 -7.99 8.04
C THR A 205 -17.68 -8.06 8.30
N LEU A 206 -16.91 -7.98 7.22
CA LEU A 206 -15.45 -8.05 7.25
C LEU A 206 -14.82 -7.01 8.19
N GLU A 207 -15.36 -5.80 8.22
CA GLU A 207 -14.91 -4.73 9.11
C GLU A 207 -15.15 -5.06 10.59
N GLU A 208 -16.29 -5.67 10.94
CA GLU A 208 -16.57 -6.04 12.33
C GLU A 208 -15.67 -7.19 12.81
N ASP A 209 -15.40 -8.17 11.95
CA ASP A 209 -14.46 -9.25 12.24
C ASP A 209 -13.04 -8.70 12.47
N PHE A 210 -12.61 -7.77 11.60
CA PHE A 210 -11.34 -7.08 11.75
C PHE A 210 -11.30 -6.26 13.04
N ASP A 211 -12.34 -5.49 13.34
CA ASP A 211 -12.48 -4.69 14.56
C ASP A 211 -12.38 -5.53 15.82
N ALA A 212 -13.09 -6.66 15.86
CA ALA A 212 -13.05 -7.61 16.98
C ALA A 212 -11.66 -8.22 17.20
N TRP A 213 -10.95 -8.51 16.11
CA TRP A 213 -9.59 -9.03 16.15
C TRP A 213 -8.57 -7.96 16.59
N ARG A 214 -8.60 -6.76 15.98
CA ARG A 214 -7.66 -5.68 16.31
C ARG A 214 -7.87 -5.13 17.72
N ALA A 215 -9.10 -5.14 18.24
CA ALA A 215 -9.41 -4.69 19.60
C ALA A 215 -8.61 -5.45 20.68
N GLN A 216 -8.23 -6.70 20.39
CA GLN A 216 -7.46 -7.56 21.28
C GLN A 216 -5.97 -7.59 20.94
N LEU A 217 -5.60 -7.25 19.70
CA LEU A 217 -4.23 -7.25 19.20
C LEU A 217 -3.33 -6.31 20.01
N TRP A 218 -3.64 -5.02 20.05
CA TRP A 218 -2.77 -4.02 20.67
C TRP A 218 -2.61 -4.20 22.18
N PRO A 219 -3.67 -4.52 22.96
CA PRO A 219 -3.49 -4.91 24.36
C PRO A 219 -2.52 -6.07 24.55
N ALA A 220 -2.61 -7.10 23.70
CA ALA A 220 -1.69 -8.25 23.78
C ALA A 220 -0.25 -7.87 23.44
N LEU A 221 -0.04 -7.11 22.35
CA LEU A 221 1.30 -6.71 21.92
C LEU A 221 1.94 -5.71 22.89
N THR A 222 1.19 -4.72 23.38
CA THR A 222 1.71 -3.76 24.37
C THR A 222 2.07 -4.45 25.68
N ALA A 223 1.23 -5.36 26.18
CA ALA A 223 1.57 -6.15 27.37
C ALA A 223 2.83 -7.00 27.19
N ALA A 224 3.08 -7.49 25.97
CA ALA A 224 4.26 -8.31 25.68
C ALA A 224 5.55 -7.50 25.45
N PHE A 225 5.45 -6.27 24.96
CA PHE A 225 6.61 -5.55 24.39
C PHE A 225 6.82 -4.12 24.90
N HIS A 226 5.80 -3.48 25.50
CA HIS A 226 5.91 -2.12 25.98
C HIS A 226 6.55 -2.11 27.40
N PRO A 227 7.61 -1.31 27.65
CA PRO A 227 8.30 -1.32 28.94
C PRO A 227 7.55 -0.54 30.03
N ASP A 228 6.67 0.38 29.67
CA ASP A 228 5.88 1.20 30.61
C ASP A 228 4.52 0.56 30.91
N ALA A 229 4.32 0.13 32.17
CA ALA A 229 3.08 -0.47 32.64
C ALA A 229 1.87 0.49 32.63
N ALA A 230 2.09 1.81 32.74
CA ALA A 230 1.00 2.78 32.70
C ALA A 230 0.38 2.84 31.29
N VAL A 231 1.21 2.81 30.24
CA VAL A 231 0.75 2.76 28.85
C VAL A 231 0.02 1.44 28.56
N VAL A 232 0.53 0.31 29.07
CA VAL A 232 -0.13 -1.00 28.93
C VAL A 232 -1.55 -0.97 29.51
N GLU A 233 -1.70 -0.43 30.72
CA GLU A 233 -3.02 -0.32 31.37
C GLU A 233 -3.95 0.66 30.64
N GLU A 234 -3.41 1.77 30.11
CA GLU A 234 -4.18 2.73 29.31
C GLU A 234 -4.73 2.11 28.02
N VAL A 235 -3.88 1.39 27.27
CA VAL A 235 -4.28 0.69 26.04
C VAL A 235 -5.31 -0.41 26.34
N ALA A 236 -5.10 -1.19 27.41
CA ALA A 236 -6.07 -2.19 27.84
C ALA A 236 -7.42 -1.58 28.23
N ASN A 237 -7.44 -0.43 28.91
CA ASN A 237 -8.67 0.26 29.28
C ASN A 237 -9.40 0.86 28.07
N ARG A 238 -8.67 1.41 27.09
CA ARG A 238 -9.27 1.86 25.81
C ARG A 238 -9.97 0.72 25.07
N ALA A 239 -9.35 -0.46 25.00
CA ALA A 239 -9.96 -1.64 24.40
C ALA A 239 -11.22 -2.10 25.16
N ARG A 240 -11.19 -2.13 26.51
CA ARG A 240 -12.37 -2.50 27.34
C ARG A 240 -13.56 -1.56 27.18
N LEU A 241 -13.30 -0.27 27.01
CA LEU A 241 -14.33 0.76 26.88
C LEU A 241 -14.96 0.82 25.48
N GLY A 242 -14.50 -0.02 24.53
CA GLY A 242 -14.89 0.11 23.12
C GLY A 242 -14.48 1.46 22.51
N SER A 243 -13.55 2.15 23.17
CA SER A 243 -13.06 3.49 22.82
C SER A 243 -11.69 3.39 22.15
N MET A 244 -11.43 2.31 21.42
CA MET A 244 -10.53 2.43 20.28
C MET A 244 -11.28 3.34 19.32
N ASP A 245 -10.93 4.62 19.35
CA ASP A 245 -11.45 5.67 18.48
C ASP A 245 -11.58 5.10 17.06
N THR A 246 -12.79 4.66 16.69
CA THR A 246 -13.09 4.18 15.33
C THR A 246 -12.91 5.29 14.30
N HIS A 247 -12.74 6.53 14.80
CA HIS A 247 -12.48 7.74 14.07
C HIS A 247 -11.45 8.58 14.83
N SER A 248 -10.29 8.00 15.17
CA SER A 248 -9.17 8.82 15.62
C SER A 248 -9.01 9.91 14.56
N LYS A 249 -9.09 11.19 14.97
CA LYS A 249 -9.11 12.32 14.04
C LYS A 249 -8.03 12.09 13.01
N ILE A 250 -8.41 11.68 11.78
CA ILE A 250 -7.47 11.21 10.77
C ILE A 250 -6.43 12.30 10.65
N LYS A 251 -5.23 12.00 11.16
CA LYS A 251 -4.15 12.97 11.14
C LYS A 251 -3.67 12.94 9.70
N LEU A 252 -4.23 13.84 8.89
CA LEU A 252 -3.85 13.97 7.50
C LEU A 252 -2.33 14.12 7.45
N ASP A 253 -1.69 13.13 6.86
CA ASP A 253 -0.26 13.01 6.62
C ASP A 253 0.18 13.95 5.49
N PHE A 254 -0.78 14.58 4.83
CA PHE A 254 -0.63 15.61 3.82
C PHE A 254 -1.40 16.90 4.15
N ARG A 255 -1.05 17.99 3.45
CA ARG A 255 -1.82 19.23 3.40
C ARG A 255 -2.06 19.65 1.95
N ALA A 256 -3.22 20.22 1.67
CA ALA A 256 -3.53 20.88 0.41
C ALA A 256 -3.13 22.36 0.48
N VAL A 257 -2.24 22.80 -0.40
CA VAL A 257 -1.81 24.20 -0.50
C VAL A 257 -2.40 24.82 -1.75
N LYS A 258 -3.09 25.95 -1.61
CA LYS A 258 -3.60 26.71 -2.77
C LYS A 258 -2.47 27.01 -3.73
N THR A 259 -2.67 26.73 -5.01
CA THR A 259 -1.73 27.15 -6.05
C THR A 259 -2.47 27.70 -7.25
N ASP A 260 -1.83 28.60 -7.99
CA ASP A 260 -2.32 29.01 -9.31
C ASP A 260 -1.57 28.18 -10.36
N LEU A 261 -2.27 27.29 -11.07
CA LEU A 261 -1.70 26.48 -12.16
C LEU A 261 -0.99 27.34 -13.21
N LYS A 262 -1.43 28.59 -13.42
CA LYS A 262 -0.79 29.52 -14.37
C LYS A 262 0.59 29.99 -13.89
N SER A 263 0.85 29.99 -12.58
CA SER A 263 2.14 30.36 -12.00
C SER A 263 3.21 29.26 -12.15
N ILE A 264 2.80 28.03 -12.50
CA ILE A 264 3.68 26.87 -12.72
C ILE A 264 4.17 26.81 -14.19
N THR A 265 4.04 27.90 -14.94
CA THR A 265 4.42 28.01 -16.36
C THR A 265 5.93 28.24 -16.59
N GLY A 266 6.76 27.55 -15.80
CA GLY A 266 8.19 27.37 -16.06
C GLY A 266 8.46 25.88 -16.21
N THR A 267 8.39 25.37 -17.45
CA THR A 267 8.71 23.99 -17.87
C THR A 267 7.88 22.86 -17.23
N ALA A 268 6.57 22.81 -17.51
CA ALA A 268 5.77 21.59 -17.73
C ALA A 268 4.27 21.92 -17.61
N ALA A 269 3.67 22.37 -18.71
CA ALA A 269 2.22 22.37 -18.81
C ALA A 269 1.70 20.93 -18.66
N ALA A 270 0.93 20.64 -17.61
CA ALA A 270 0.14 19.41 -17.47
C ALA A 270 0.88 18.08 -17.76
N ALA A 271 2.20 18.04 -17.57
CA ALA A 271 3.03 16.92 -18.01
C ALA A 271 3.25 15.95 -16.86
N ALA A 272 2.68 14.76 -17.00
CA ALA A 272 2.98 13.52 -16.29
C ALA A 272 3.31 13.70 -14.80
N VAL A 273 2.32 13.38 -13.97
CA VAL A 273 2.56 12.92 -12.60
C VAL A 273 3.77 12.00 -12.65
N ASP A 274 4.87 12.38 -11.99
CA ASP A 274 5.99 11.46 -11.86
C ASP A 274 5.44 10.23 -11.15
N PRO A 275 5.35 9.06 -11.82
CA PRO A 275 4.75 7.87 -11.24
C PRO A 275 5.46 7.44 -9.94
N HIS A 276 6.70 7.89 -9.72
CA HIS A 276 7.47 7.64 -8.51
C HIS A 276 7.03 8.49 -7.30
N THR A 277 6.20 9.52 -7.51
CA THR A 277 5.64 10.35 -6.42
C THR A 277 4.33 9.78 -5.88
N VAL A 278 3.62 8.97 -6.67
CA VAL A 278 2.35 8.35 -6.29
C VAL A 278 2.58 6.99 -5.68
N HIS A 279 1.83 6.65 -4.64
CA HIS A 279 1.94 5.38 -3.95
C HIS A 279 1.79 4.19 -4.92
N ALA A 280 2.69 3.19 -4.81
CA ALA A 280 2.80 2.11 -5.79
C ALA A 280 1.49 1.31 -5.95
N SER A 281 0.76 1.07 -4.85
CA SER A 281 -0.55 0.40 -4.90
C SER A 281 -1.59 1.19 -5.69
N THR A 282 -1.50 2.53 -5.69
CA THR A 282 -2.47 3.41 -6.34
C THR A 282 -2.07 3.85 -7.75
N ARG A 283 -0.79 3.75 -8.11
CA ARG A 283 -0.24 4.25 -9.40
C ARG A 283 -1.02 3.70 -10.60
N HIS A 284 -1.51 2.47 -10.49
CA HIS A 284 -2.20 1.78 -11.56
C HIS A 284 -3.62 2.32 -11.83
N PHE A 285 -4.20 3.08 -10.89
CA PHE A 285 -5.53 3.70 -11.02
C PHE A 285 -5.52 5.03 -11.78
N PHE A 286 -4.37 5.60 -12.12
CA PHE A 286 -4.32 6.92 -12.78
C PHE A 286 -3.86 6.86 -14.23
N THR A 287 -3.48 5.67 -14.71
CA THR A 287 -2.99 5.47 -16.07
C THR A 287 -3.74 4.33 -16.74
N ALA A 288 -4.61 4.66 -17.68
CA ALA A 288 -5.21 3.70 -18.58
C ALA A 288 -5.44 4.34 -19.96
N PRO A 289 -5.20 3.62 -21.07
CA PRO A 289 -5.46 4.17 -22.39
C PRO A 289 -6.97 4.34 -22.62
N ARG A 290 -7.34 5.38 -23.36
CA ARG A 290 -8.73 5.62 -23.76
C ARG A 290 -9.09 4.72 -24.92
N ALA A 291 -10.20 4.00 -24.78
CA ALA A 291 -10.78 3.19 -25.84
C ALA A 291 -12.21 3.65 -26.14
N LYS A 292 -12.65 3.44 -27.38
CA LYS A 292 -13.97 3.89 -27.83
C LYS A 292 -14.99 2.80 -27.56
N ILE A 293 -16.10 3.15 -26.90
CA ILE A 293 -17.27 2.26 -26.88
C ILE A 293 -17.97 2.33 -28.24
N VAL A 294 -18.08 1.19 -28.91
CA VAL A 294 -18.76 1.06 -30.21
C VAL A 294 -20.16 0.47 -30.10
N VAL A 295 -20.40 -0.36 -29.08
CA VAL A 295 -21.75 -0.86 -28.76
C VAL A 295 -22.02 -0.67 -27.28
N ASN A 296 -23.23 -0.25 -26.95
CA ASN A 296 -23.73 -0.20 -25.58
C ASN A 296 -25.24 -0.45 -25.57
N ARG A 297 -25.66 -1.69 -25.29
CA ARG A 297 -27.07 -2.10 -25.35
C ARG A 297 -27.53 -2.75 -24.04
N GLU A 298 -28.78 -2.52 -23.68
CA GLU A 298 -29.44 -3.22 -22.58
C GLU A 298 -29.71 -4.68 -22.99
N LEU A 299 -29.34 -5.63 -22.12
CA LEU A 299 -29.57 -7.06 -22.34
C LEU A 299 -30.90 -7.52 -21.78
N ARG A 300 -31.40 -6.87 -20.72
CA ARG A 300 -32.67 -7.26 -20.10
C ARG A 300 -33.85 -6.82 -20.95
N SER A 301 -34.79 -7.72 -21.15
CA SER A 301 -35.96 -7.46 -21.97
C SER A 301 -36.95 -6.56 -21.25
N THR A 302 -37.78 -5.81 -21.99
CA THR A 302 -38.82 -4.97 -21.40
C THR A 302 -39.94 -5.75 -20.69
N ALA A 303 -40.08 -7.05 -20.99
CA ALA A 303 -41.04 -7.92 -20.31
C ALA A 303 -40.60 -8.30 -18.88
N GLU A 304 -39.30 -8.29 -18.60
CA GLU A 304 -38.71 -8.49 -17.27
C GLU A 304 -38.69 -7.19 -16.43
N LYS A 305 -39.05 -6.05 -17.02
CA LYS A 305 -39.11 -4.73 -16.36
C LYS A 305 -40.35 -4.50 -15.51
N SER A 306 -41.24 -5.50 -15.36
CA SER A 306 -42.43 -5.36 -14.52
C SER A 306 -42.20 -5.60 -13.02
N ALA A 307 -40.96 -5.85 -12.59
CA ALA A 307 -40.60 -5.72 -11.19
C ALA A 307 -39.76 -4.45 -11.03
N ALA A 308 -40.18 -3.54 -10.14
CA ALA A 308 -39.43 -2.36 -9.70
C ALA A 308 -38.06 -2.69 -9.02
N GLU A 309 -37.57 -3.92 -9.20
CA GLU A 309 -36.43 -4.55 -8.56
C GLU A 309 -35.43 -5.14 -9.59
N ALA A 310 -35.76 -5.12 -10.89
CA ALA A 310 -34.83 -5.61 -11.90
C ALA A 310 -33.76 -4.53 -12.21
N GLY A 311 -32.53 -4.72 -11.71
CA GLY A 311 -31.37 -3.91 -12.11
C GLY A 311 -31.09 -3.88 -13.63
N SER A 312 -30.02 -3.20 -14.07
CA SER A 312 -29.63 -3.14 -15.50
C SER A 312 -28.49 -4.13 -15.79
N THR A 313 -28.47 -4.73 -16.99
CA THR A 313 -27.31 -5.50 -17.47
C THR A 313 -26.99 -5.07 -18.89
N ARG A 314 -25.79 -4.54 -19.12
CA ARG A 314 -25.43 -3.94 -20.41
C ARG A 314 -24.35 -4.75 -21.12
N HIS A 315 -24.51 -4.91 -22.43
CA HIS A 315 -23.48 -5.42 -23.32
C HIS A 315 -22.72 -4.25 -23.92
N ILE A 316 -21.41 -4.23 -23.70
CA ILE A 316 -20.51 -3.17 -24.12
C ILE A 316 -19.45 -3.77 -25.04
N GLU A 317 -19.26 -3.16 -26.22
CA GLU A 317 -18.14 -3.47 -27.10
C GLU A 317 -17.19 -2.28 -27.15
N ILE A 318 -15.92 -2.57 -26.99
CA ILE A 318 -14.85 -1.59 -26.89
C ILE A 318 -13.91 -1.80 -28.06
N ASP A 319 -13.71 -0.77 -28.88
CA ASP A 319 -12.76 -0.78 -29.98
C ASP A 319 -11.34 -0.58 -29.46
N LEU A 320 -10.54 -1.62 -29.58
CA LEU A 320 -9.12 -1.64 -29.19
C LEU A 320 -8.18 -1.25 -30.35
N LYS A 321 -8.70 -0.89 -31.54
CA LYS A 321 -7.83 -0.47 -32.65
C LYS A 321 -7.04 0.78 -32.28
N GLY A 322 -5.72 0.71 -32.41
CA GLY A 322 -4.81 1.79 -32.04
C GLY A 322 -4.62 1.97 -30.53
N VAL A 323 -5.30 1.17 -29.73
CA VAL A 323 -5.07 1.01 -28.30
C VAL A 323 -4.09 -0.16 -28.20
N ASN A 324 -2.86 0.08 -27.77
CA ASN A 324 -1.80 -0.96 -27.70
C ASN A 324 -2.09 -1.96 -26.57
N LEU A 325 -3.20 -2.69 -26.67
CA LEU A 325 -3.66 -3.69 -25.72
C LEU A 325 -3.99 -4.98 -26.45
N HIS A 326 -3.59 -6.08 -25.84
CA HIS A 326 -3.85 -7.45 -26.30
C HIS A 326 -4.58 -8.20 -25.21
N TYR A 327 -5.47 -9.11 -25.60
CA TYR A 327 -6.21 -9.96 -24.68
C TYR A 327 -6.41 -11.35 -25.27
N HIS A 328 -6.56 -12.33 -24.39
CA HIS A 328 -7.04 -13.66 -24.69
C HIS A 328 -8.49 -13.82 -24.22
N THR A 329 -9.21 -14.76 -24.83
CA THR A 329 -10.56 -15.10 -24.37
C THR A 329 -10.52 -15.47 -22.89
N ALA A 330 -11.44 -14.88 -22.12
CA ALA A 330 -11.56 -15.00 -20.66
C ALA A 330 -10.56 -14.17 -19.83
N ASP A 331 -9.78 -13.27 -20.44
CA ASP A 331 -9.06 -12.24 -19.68
C ASP A 331 -10.03 -11.26 -19.01
N ASN A 332 -9.59 -10.69 -17.89
CA ASN A 332 -10.32 -9.65 -17.17
C ASN A 332 -10.02 -8.26 -17.75
N LEU A 333 -11.04 -7.41 -17.77
CA LEU A 333 -10.92 -6.02 -18.19
C LEU A 333 -11.04 -5.08 -17.00
N ALA A 334 -9.99 -4.32 -16.71
CA ALA A 334 -10.06 -3.24 -15.74
C ALA A 334 -10.58 -1.96 -16.42
N ILE A 335 -11.62 -1.38 -15.83
CA ILE A 335 -12.19 -0.09 -16.25
C ILE A 335 -11.86 0.92 -15.17
N LEU A 336 -11.30 2.07 -15.56
CA LEU A 336 -11.12 3.19 -14.65
C LEU A 336 -12.39 4.05 -14.66
N PRO A 337 -13.22 4.04 -13.60
CA PRO A 337 -14.44 4.83 -13.55
C PRO A 337 -14.14 6.31 -13.23
N GLU A 338 -15.10 7.17 -13.56
CA GLU A 338 -15.16 8.55 -13.09
C GLU A 338 -16.46 8.72 -12.31
N ASN A 339 -16.41 9.47 -11.20
CA ASN A 339 -17.60 9.81 -10.44
C ASN A 339 -18.57 10.64 -11.29
N SER A 340 -19.87 10.51 -11.06
CA SER A 340 -20.86 11.33 -11.78
C SER A 340 -20.68 12.80 -11.43
N THR A 341 -20.80 13.68 -12.42
CA THR A 341 -20.69 15.13 -12.21
C THR A 341 -21.69 15.66 -11.19
N ASP A 342 -22.86 15.01 -11.10
CA ASP A 342 -23.92 15.36 -10.16
C ASP A 342 -23.53 14.99 -8.72
N ASN A 343 -22.92 13.82 -8.50
CA ASN A 343 -22.42 13.41 -7.19
C ASN A 343 -21.26 14.30 -6.73
N VAL A 344 -20.33 14.60 -7.63
CA VAL A 344 -19.21 15.53 -7.37
C VAL A 344 -19.74 16.91 -6.99
N ALA A 345 -20.70 17.44 -7.74
CA ALA A 345 -21.32 18.73 -7.44
C ALA A 345 -22.10 18.73 -6.12
N ALA A 346 -22.84 17.66 -5.82
CA ALA A 346 -23.58 17.50 -4.58
C ALA A 346 -22.64 17.45 -3.36
N LEU A 347 -21.56 16.68 -3.44
CA LEU A 347 -20.55 16.58 -2.39
C LEU A 347 -19.84 17.92 -2.17
N ALA A 348 -19.37 18.56 -3.25
CA ALA A 348 -18.71 19.86 -3.16
C ALA A 348 -19.63 20.91 -2.53
N LYS A 349 -20.92 20.94 -2.91
CA LYS A 349 -21.91 21.83 -2.30
C LYS A 349 -22.12 21.53 -0.82
N ALA A 350 -22.22 20.26 -0.43
CA ALA A 350 -22.43 19.86 0.95
C ALA A 350 -21.24 20.23 1.86
N GLN A 351 -20.01 20.17 1.32
CA GLN A 351 -18.78 20.49 2.03
C GLN A 351 -18.32 21.95 1.87
N GLY A 352 -19.02 22.74 1.04
CA GLY A 352 -18.66 24.13 0.76
C GLY A 352 -17.38 24.29 -0.08
N TYR A 353 -17.04 23.28 -0.90
CA TYR A 353 -15.87 23.32 -1.76
C TYR A 353 -16.13 24.08 -3.06
N ASP A 354 -15.13 24.86 -3.48
CA ASP A 354 -15.02 25.43 -4.82
C ASP A 354 -14.36 24.40 -5.73
N LEU A 355 -15.10 23.89 -6.72
CA LEU A 355 -14.65 22.82 -7.62
C LEU A 355 -13.47 23.23 -8.50
N ASP A 356 -13.35 24.52 -8.82
CA ASP A 356 -12.29 25.02 -9.69
C ASP A 356 -11.05 25.47 -8.87
N TYR A 357 -11.12 25.33 -7.55
CA TYR A 357 -9.99 25.55 -6.66
C TYR A 357 -8.86 24.58 -6.96
N THR A 358 -7.69 25.12 -7.24
CA THR A 358 -6.48 24.36 -7.55
C THR A 358 -5.60 24.25 -6.32
N PHE A 359 -5.05 23.06 -6.09
CA PHE A 359 -4.14 22.80 -4.97
C PHE A 359 -2.98 21.88 -5.35
N VAL A 360 -1.94 21.91 -4.50
CA VAL A 360 -0.85 20.95 -4.48
C VAL A 360 -0.92 20.21 -3.15
N VAL A 361 -0.84 18.88 -3.21
CA VAL A 361 -0.65 18.04 -2.04
C VAL A 361 0.82 18.06 -1.63
N GLN A 362 1.08 18.37 -0.37
CA GLN A 362 2.41 18.33 0.23
C GLN A 362 2.38 17.49 1.50
N LYS A 363 3.51 16.87 1.83
CA LYS A 363 3.73 16.25 3.14
C LYS A 363 3.38 17.25 4.25
N ALA A 364 2.60 16.81 5.24
CA ALA A 364 2.25 17.67 6.37
C ALA A 364 3.51 18.00 7.19
N PRO A 365 3.65 19.21 7.76
CA PRO A 365 4.83 19.60 8.55
C PRO A 365 5.11 18.72 9.77
N ASN A 366 4.07 18.06 10.27
CA ASN A 366 4.08 17.15 11.42
C ASN A 366 4.11 15.67 11.01
N ASN A 367 4.27 15.38 9.71
CA ASN A 367 4.51 14.05 9.19
C ASN A 367 6.03 13.81 9.22
N GLU A 368 6.46 12.76 9.90
CA GLU A 368 7.88 12.40 10.01
C GLU A 368 8.29 11.32 9.00
N ASP A 369 7.36 10.84 8.17
CA ASP A 369 7.62 9.79 7.20
C ASP A 369 8.50 10.28 6.05
N GLU A 370 9.78 9.95 6.08
CA GLU A 370 10.76 10.33 5.05
C GLU A 370 10.37 9.80 3.66
N ASP A 371 9.60 8.71 3.60
CA ASP A 371 9.17 8.05 2.37
C ASP A 371 7.72 8.41 1.98
N PHE A 372 7.22 9.58 2.40
CA PHE A 372 5.86 10.03 2.09
C PHE A 372 5.60 10.06 0.58
N GLN A 373 4.57 9.31 0.16
CA GLN A 373 4.06 9.27 -1.21
C GLN A 373 2.63 9.79 -1.24
N ILE A 374 2.26 10.51 -2.30
CA ILE A 374 0.89 11.02 -2.47
C ILE A 374 -0.02 9.91 -3.02
N SER A 375 -1.27 9.86 -2.57
CA SER A 375 -2.21 8.81 -3.00
C SER A 375 -2.84 9.08 -4.37
N PHE A 376 -2.70 10.29 -4.90
CA PHE A 376 -3.27 10.69 -6.18
C PHE A 376 -2.44 11.81 -6.85
N PRO A 377 -2.54 11.96 -8.18
CA PRO A 377 -1.96 13.05 -8.96
C PRO A 377 -2.13 14.45 -8.37
N SER A 378 -1.03 15.19 -8.22
CA SER A 378 -1.03 16.60 -7.79
C SER A 378 0.09 17.36 -8.53
N PRO A 379 -0.08 18.65 -8.92
CA PRO A 379 -1.24 19.53 -8.69
C PRO A 379 -2.50 19.12 -9.44
N CYS A 380 -3.67 19.43 -8.87
CA CYS A 380 -4.98 19.21 -9.49
C CYS A 380 -6.03 20.19 -8.94
N THR A 381 -7.20 20.20 -9.56
CA THR A 381 -8.39 20.89 -9.06
C THR A 381 -9.18 20.02 -8.07
N VAL A 382 -10.00 20.63 -7.22
CA VAL A 382 -10.94 19.88 -6.37
C VAL A 382 -11.85 19.00 -7.21
N ARG A 383 -12.27 19.46 -8.40
CA ARG A 383 -13.07 18.68 -9.34
C ARG A 383 -12.38 17.42 -9.86
N GLU A 384 -11.06 17.46 -10.09
CA GLU A 384 -10.31 16.29 -10.59
C GLU A 384 -10.01 15.28 -9.49
N ALA A 385 -9.94 15.75 -8.24
CA ALA A 385 -9.69 14.89 -7.08
C ALA A 385 -10.94 14.17 -6.57
N LEU A 386 -12.13 14.76 -6.77
CA LEU A 386 -13.44 14.19 -6.44
C LEU A 386 -13.99 13.38 -7.62
#